data_AF-A0A4Q3RDJ3-F1
#
_entry.id   AF-A0A4Q3RDJ3-F1
#
_cell.length_a   1.000
_cell.length_b   1.000
_cell.length_c   1.000
_cell.angle_alpha   90.00
_cell.angle_beta   90.00
_cell.angle_gamma   90.00
#
_symmetry.space_group_name_H-M   'P 1'
#
loop_
_entity.id
_entity.type
_entity.pdbx_description
1 polymer ?
#
loop_
_entity_poly.entity_id
_entity_poly.type
_entity_poly.pdbx_seq_one_letter_code
_entity_poly.pdbx_strand_id
1 'polypeptide(L)'
;MQIDQQSGMIYVATKDTAYLRNYLTSDILRRAFTEAGLSDARFAFGIPGRDKNGKQQSFVALYILKTGNSEKAPMEGEVITDAQQSYDQLGSKPTVSMEINPAGSAKWERLTEISFNEVRPIAILLDDIVYSAPVARNGKITGGRTEISGDFNLQEAQDLANILKAGKLPAPAKIVAFQQVGPTLGEHAIKGGIWAFVISFAVIFLLMLVYYNTAGWVA
;
A
#
# COMPACT_ATOMS: atom_id res chain seq x y z
N MET A 1 6.33 -2.06 41.12
CA MET A 1 7.17 -1.72 39.96
C MET A 1 6.71 -2.62 38.82
N GLN A 2 5.66 -2.22 38.11
CA GLN A 2 5.04 -3.03 37.05
C GLN A 2 5.80 -2.80 35.75
N ILE A 3 6.45 -3.85 35.26
CA ILE A 3 6.92 -3.93 33.88
C ILE A 3 5.71 -4.40 33.08
N ASP A 4 5.10 -3.45 32.37
CA ASP A 4 3.98 -3.69 31.46
C ASP A 4 4.47 -4.45 30.22
N GLN A 5 3.65 -5.37 29.75
CA GLN A 5 3.97 -6.36 28.73
C GLN A 5 4.18 -5.69 27.36
N GLN A 6 5.42 -5.38 27.02
CA GLN A 6 5.81 -5.27 25.62
C GLN A 6 6.41 -6.60 25.19
N SER A 7 5.57 -7.46 24.61
CA SER A 7 5.99 -8.51 23.68
C SER A 7 7.01 -7.89 22.73
N GLY A 8 8.26 -8.35 22.79
CA GLY A 8 9.43 -7.66 22.22
C GLY A 8 9.29 -7.40 20.73
N MET A 9 8.81 -6.20 20.37
CA MET A 9 8.84 -5.74 18.99
C MET A 9 10.28 -5.35 18.67
N ILE A 10 10.90 -6.10 17.77
CA ILE A 10 12.24 -5.81 17.27
C ILE A 10 12.11 -4.68 16.27
N TYR A 11 12.82 -3.58 16.49
CA TYR A 11 12.88 -2.46 15.56
C TYR A 11 14.16 -2.53 14.75
N VAL A 12 14.03 -2.27 13.44
CA VAL A 12 15.14 -2.32 12.48
C VAL A 12 15.20 -0.97 11.78
N ALA A 13 16.40 -0.43 11.59
CA ALA A 13 16.56 0.79 10.82
C ALA A 13 16.11 0.56 9.37
N THR A 14 15.36 1.50 8.79
CA THR A 14 14.84 1.39 7.40
C THR A 14 15.96 1.12 6.39
N LYS A 15 17.14 1.71 6.64
CA LYS A 15 18.36 1.52 5.83
C LYS A 15 18.90 0.08 5.85
N ASP A 16 18.69 -0.64 6.94
CA ASP A 16 19.27 -1.97 7.18
C ASP A 16 18.29 -3.10 6.85
N THR A 17 17.04 -2.78 6.53
CA THR A 17 15.99 -3.76 6.20
C THR A 17 16.38 -4.69 5.06
N ALA A 18 17.07 -4.18 4.03
CA ALA A 18 17.52 -4.98 2.89
C ALA A 18 18.57 -6.03 3.29
N TYR A 19 19.56 -5.63 4.08
CA TYR A 19 20.58 -6.55 4.60
C TYR A 19 19.96 -7.60 5.52
N LEU A 20 19.08 -7.17 6.42
CA LEU A 20 18.42 -8.08 7.35
C LEU A 20 17.50 -9.07 6.63
N ARG A 21 16.75 -8.64 5.62
CA ARG A 21 15.90 -9.52 4.81
C ARG A 21 16.72 -10.65 4.16
N ASN A 22 17.87 -10.32 3.59
CA ASN A 22 18.78 -11.30 3.00
C ASN A 22 19.32 -12.26 4.07
N TYR A 23 19.68 -11.74 5.24
CA TYR A 23 20.17 -12.56 6.35
C TYR A 23 19.10 -13.52 6.88
N LEU A 24 17.88 -13.03 7.14
CA LEU A 24 16.74 -13.84 7.61
C LEU A 24 16.34 -14.94 6.62
N THR A 25 16.63 -14.75 5.34
CA THR A 25 16.35 -15.74 4.28
C THR A 25 17.50 -16.74 4.11
N SER A 26 18.64 -16.55 4.79
CA SER A 26 19.79 -17.44 4.68
C SER A 26 19.49 -18.88 5.13
N ASP A 27 20.16 -19.85 4.48
CA ASP A 27 20.00 -21.27 4.79
C ASP A 27 20.34 -21.60 6.25
N ILE A 28 21.28 -20.85 6.83
CA ILE A 28 21.72 -21.02 8.22
C ILE A 28 20.57 -20.71 9.17
N LEU A 29 19.90 -19.55 9.00
CA LEU A 29 18.77 -19.21 9.84
C LEU A 29 17.58 -20.10 9.58
N ARG A 30 17.26 -20.43 8.32
CA ARG A 30 16.18 -21.38 8.02
C ARG A 30 16.35 -22.71 8.73
N ARG A 31 17.58 -23.25 8.79
CA ARG A 31 17.88 -24.47 9.55
C ARG A 31 17.67 -24.29 11.05
N ALA A 32 18.19 -23.21 11.63
CA ALA A 32 18.00 -22.91 13.05
C ALA A 32 16.50 -22.76 13.42
N PHE A 33 15.70 -22.10 12.57
CA PHE A 33 14.24 -22.00 12.77
C PHE A 33 13.53 -23.35 12.62
N THR A 34 13.98 -24.20 11.68
CA THR A 34 13.45 -25.56 11.52
C THR A 34 13.76 -26.43 12.73
N GLU A 35 14.98 -26.35 13.26
CA GLU A 35 15.40 -27.06 14.48
C GLU A 35 14.65 -26.58 15.73
N ALA A 36 14.30 -25.29 15.78
CA ALA A 36 13.48 -24.71 16.84
C ALA A 36 11.97 -25.02 16.71
N GLY A 37 11.55 -25.81 15.72
CA GLY A 37 10.14 -26.14 15.49
C GLY A 37 9.31 -24.98 14.90
N LEU A 38 9.97 -23.97 14.33
CA LEU A 38 9.40 -22.77 13.72
C LEU A 38 9.57 -22.80 12.19
N SER A 39 9.43 -23.98 11.58
CA SER A 39 9.60 -24.15 10.13
C SER A 39 8.59 -23.34 9.28
N ASP A 40 7.46 -22.93 9.88
CA ASP A 40 6.42 -22.12 9.26
C ASP A 40 6.51 -20.62 9.63
N ALA A 41 7.61 -20.19 10.24
CA ALA A 41 7.87 -18.79 10.56
C ALA A 41 8.32 -18.01 9.31
N ARG A 42 7.67 -16.88 9.06
CA ARG A 42 8.05 -15.88 8.06
C ARG A 42 8.34 -14.55 8.72
N PHE A 43 9.20 -13.76 8.10
CA PHE A 43 9.55 -12.42 8.58
C PHE A 43 8.97 -11.37 7.66
N ALA A 44 8.30 -10.39 8.26
CA ALA A 44 7.77 -9.25 7.53
C ALA A 44 8.07 -7.96 8.29
N PHE A 45 8.23 -6.88 7.56
CA PHE A 45 8.47 -5.55 8.15
C PHE A 45 7.16 -4.79 8.19
N GLY A 46 6.98 -4.00 9.25
CA GLY A 46 5.87 -3.05 9.36
C GLY A 46 6.08 -1.81 8.50
N ILE A 47 4.99 -1.06 8.34
CA ILE A 47 5.08 0.32 7.84
C ILE A 47 5.91 1.20 8.79
N PRO A 48 6.76 2.11 8.27
CA PRO A 48 7.50 3.04 9.12
C PRO A 48 6.52 3.98 9.82
N GLY A 49 6.66 4.11 11.15
CA GLY A 49 5.87 5.06 11.93
C GLY A 49 6.13 6.50 11.50
N ARG A 50 5.30 7.44 11.94
CA ARG A 50 5.55 8.88 11.75
C ARG A 50 5.93 9.56 13.07
N ASP A 51 6.84 10.52 13.01
CA ASP A 51 7.10 11.43 14.12
C ASP A 51 6.00 12.50 14.20
N LYS A 52 5.94 13.26 15.30
CA LYS A 52 4.96 14.34 15.57
C LYS A 52 4.91 15.41 14.46
N ASN A 53 5.96 15.49 13.64
CA ASN A 53 6.08 16.39 12.49
C ASN A 53 5.62 15.77 11.16
N GLY A 54 5.01 14.57 11.18
CA GLY A 54 4.58 13.85 9.99
C GLY A 54 5.73 13.19 9.18
N LYS A 55 6.98 13.33 9.64
CA LYS A 55 8.15 12.73 8.98
C LYS A 55 8.21 11.22 9.27
N GLN A 56 8.46 10.42 8.25
CA GLN A 56 8.65 8.98 8.40
C GLN A 56 9.84 8.69 9.33
N GLN A 57 9.59 7.87 10.34
CA GLN A 57 10.61 7.40 11.26
C GLN A 57 11.57 6.47 10.51
N SER A 58 12.84 6.49 10.93
CA SER A 58 13.89 5.67 10.31
C SER A 58 13.92 4.24 10.86
N PHE A 59 12.87 3.80 11.55
CA PHE A 59 12.76 2.46 12.12
C PHE A 59 11.43 1.81 11.71
N VAL A 60 11.47 0.50 11.49
CA VAL A 60 10.31 -0.35 11.20
C VAL A 60 10.27 -1.50 12.19
N ALA A 61 9.08 -1.94 12.57
CA ALA A 61 8.92 -3.15 13.37
C ALA A 61 9.16 -4.39 12.51
N LEU A 62 9.85 -5.38 13.07
CA LEU A 62 10.02 -6.71 12.51
C LEU A 62 9.00 -7.65 13.15
N TYR A 63 8.16 -8.25 12.32
CA TYR A 63 7.15 -9.21 12.73
C TYR A 63 7.57 -10.62 12.36
N ILE A 64 7.30 -11.56 13.26
CA ILE A 64 7.40 -12.99 13.02
C ILE A 64 5.97 -13.49 12.79
N LEU A 65 5.74 -14.01 11.60
CA LEU A 65 4.44 -14.46 11.12
C LEU A 65 4.42 -15.98 11.11
N LYS A 66 3.33 -16.58 11.60
CA LYS A 66 3.13 -18.02 11.56
C LYS A 66 2.09 -18.37 10.52
N THR A 67 2.45 -19.14 9.49
CA THR A 67 1.56 -19.46 8.37
C THR A 67 0.85 -20.80 8.48
N GLY A 68 0.99 -21.52 9.60
CA GLY A 68 0.21 -22.75 9.85
C GLY A 68 0.59 -23.89 8.90
N ASN A 69 1.89 -24.09 8.69
CA ASN A 69 2.48 -25.11 7.81
C ASN A 69 2.20 -24.96 6.31
N SER A 70 1.72 -23.80 5.86
CA SER A 70 1.54 -23.48 4.44
C SER A 70 2.51 -22.39 4.00
N GLU A 71 2.91 -22.38 2.72
CA GLU A 71 3.64 -21.24 2.15
C GLU A 71 2.75 -19.99 2.02
N LYS A 72 1.43 -20.18 2.02
CA LYS A 72 0.45 -19.12 1.83
C LYS A 72 -0.21 -18.74 3.16
N ALA A 73 -0.72 -17.51 3.22
CA ALA A 73 -1.53 -17.07 4.34
C ALA A 73 -2.80 -17.94 4.46
N PRO A 74 -3.33 -18.15 5.69
CA PRO A 74 -4.60 -18.86 5.89
C PRO A 74 -5.79 -18.25 5.11
N MET A 75 -5.68 -16.96 4.79
CA MET A 75 -6.67 -16.17 4.06
C MET A 75 -5.94 -15.15 3.18
N GLU A 76 -6.28 -15.11 1.88
CA GLU A 76 -5.78 -14.12 0.92
C GLU A 76 -6.88 -13.11 0.56
N GLY A 77 -6.50 -11.98 -0.02
CA GLY A 77 -7.42 -10.87 -0.36
C GLY A 77 -8.51 -11.17 -1.39
N GLU A 78 -8.51 -12.34 -2.06
CA GLU A 78 -9.56 -12.75 -3.03
C GLU A 78 -10.97 -12.84 -2.40
N VAL A 79 -11.02 -13.06 -1.09
CA VAL A 79 -12.27 -13.19 -0.33
C VAL A 79 -12.91 -11.84 0.02
N ILE A 80 -12.19 -10.73 -0.17
CA ILE A 80 -12.67 -9.39 0.12
C ILE A 80 -13.58 -8.95 -1.02
N THR A 81 -14.84 -8.63 -0.71
CA THR A 81 -15.85 -8.20 -1.69
C THR A 81 -15.94 -6.69 -1.79
N ASP A 82 -15.75 -5.98 -0.69
CA ASP A 82 -15.67 -4.52 -0.67
C ASP A 82 -14.76 -4.04 0.46
N ALA A 83 -14.17 -2.87 0.28
CA ALA A 83 -13.37 -2.19 1.30
C ALA A 83 -13.57 -0.68 1.19
N GLN A 84 -13.79 -0.03 2.32
CA GLN A 84 -14.08 1.41 2.40
C GLN A 84 -13.39 2.03 3.61
N GLN A 85 -12.94 3.27 3.44
CA GLN A 85 -12.48 4.07 4.56
C GLN A 85 -13.67 4.41 5.46
N SER A 86 -13.49 4.25 6.77
CA SER A 86 -14.46 4.54 7.83
C SER A 86 -13.75 5.27 8.98
N TYR A 87 -14.51 5.61 10.01
CA TYR A 87 -13.97 6.06 11.29
C TYR A 87 -14.36 5.06 12.37
N ASP A 88 -13.51 4.98 13.40
CA ASP A 88 -13.81 4.24 14.62
C ASP A 88 -15.08 4.78 15.30
N GLN A 89 -15.67 4.01 16.22
CA GLN A 89 -16.92 4.33 16.93
C GLN A 89 -16.86 5.68 17.68
N LEU A 90 -15.66 6.10 18.10
CA LEU A 90 -15.39 7.39 18.74
C LEU A 90 -15.10 8.53 17.76
N GLY A 91 -15.16 8.27 16.44
CA GLY A 91 -14.99 9.24 15.36
C GLY A 91 -13.60 9.85 15.21
N SER A 92 -12.63 9.44 16.03
CA SER A 92 -11.35 10.15 16.17
C SER A 92 -10.21 9.56 15.34
N LYS A 93 -10.35 8.32 14.86
CA LYS A 93 -9.31 7.60 14.11
C LYS A 93 -9.87 7.04 12.80
N PRO A 94 -9.20 7.28 11.66
CA PRO A 94 -9.53 6.60 10.41
C PRO A 94 -9.31 5.08 10.54
N THR A 95 -10.25 4.33 10.00
CA THR A 95 -10.26 2.86 9.96
C THR A 95 -10.63 2.39 8.56
N VAL A 96 -10.46 1.10 8.29
CA VAL A 96 -10.89 0.50 7.01
C VAL A 96 -11.92 -0.57 7.29
N SER A 97 -13.16 -0.34 6.87
CA SER A 97 -14.23 -1.33 6.89
C SER A 97 -14.07 -2.24 5.69
N MET A 98 -14.17 -3.56 5.90
CA MET A 98 -14.10 -4.57 4.86
C MET A 98 -15.30 -5.51 4.93
N GLU A 99 -15.75 -5.93 3.75
CA GLU A 99 -16.74 -6.97 3.57
C GLU A 99 -16.10 -8.20 2.90
N ILE A 100 -16.49 -9.37 3.37
CA ILE A 100 -15.90 -10.66 3.03
C ILE A 100 -17.01 -11.57 2.53
N ASN A 101 -16.73 -12.32 1.47
CA ASN A 101 -17.67 -13.30 0.95
C ASN A 101 -17.98 -14.42 1.98
N PRO A 102 -19.10 -15.16 1.83
CA PRO A 102 -19.47 -16.21 2.77
C PRO A 102 -18.41 -17.31 2.96
N ALA A 103 -17.67 -17.66 1.91
CA ALA A 103 -16.62 -18.68 1.97
C ALA A 103 -15.41 -18.24 2.81
N GLY A 104 -15.04 -16.96 2.74
CA GLY A 104 -13.99 -16.34 3.55
C GLY A 104 -14.43 -16.05 4.98
N SER A 105 -15.72 -15.69 5.17
CA SER A 105 -16.30 -15.38 6.48
C SER A 105 -16.13 -16.53 7.48
N ALA A 106 -16.37 -17.78 7.07
CA ALA A 106 -16.17 -18.95 7.94
C ALA A 106 -14.70 -19.18 8.34
N LYS A 107 -13.73 -18.83 7.48
CA LYS A 107 -12.30 -18.88 7.80
C LYS A 107 -11.93 -17.74 8.75
N TRP A 108 -12.44 -16.54 8.50
CA TRP A 108 -12.22 -15.36 9.32
C TRP A 108 -12.79 -15.52 10.73
N GLU A 109 -13.97 -16.13 10.87
CA GLU A 109 -14.57 -16.45 12.17
C GLU A 109 -13.63 -17.30 13.02
N ARG A 110 -13.04 -18.37 12.45
CA ARG A 110 -12.09 -19.22 13.16
C ARG A 110 -10.80 -18.49 13.54
N LEU A 111 -10.27 -17.66 12.64
CA LEU A 111 -9.06 -16.88 12.90
C LEU A 111 -9.27 -15.86 14.03
N THR A 112 -10.40 -15.16 14.00
CA THR A 112 -10.76 -14.16 15.01
C THR A 112 -11.09 -14.80 16.35
N GLU A 113 -11.71 -15.99 16.36
CA GLU A 113 -11.93 -16.78 17.56
C GLU A 113 -10.60 -17.17 18.25
N ILE A 114 -9.64 -17.70 17.50
CA ILE A 114 -8.31 -18.04 18.02
C ILE A 114 -7.59 -16.77 18.50
N SER A 115 -7.65 -15.69 17.72
CA SER A 115 -7.05 -14.39 18.07
C SER A 115 -7.58 -13.85 19.40
N PHE A 116 -8.89 -13.94 19.63
CA PHE A 116 -9.53 -13.49 20.85
C PHE A 116 -9.17 -14.37 22.05
N ASN A 117 -9.29 -15.70 21.90
CA ASN A 117 -9.07 -16.65 23.00
C ASN A 117 -7.61 -16.70 23.46
N GLU A 118 -6.67 -16.61 22.52
CA GLU A 118 -5.23 -16.75 22.80
C GLU A 118 -4.48 -15.41 22.78
N VAL A 119 -5.19 -14.29 22.62
CA VAL A 119 -4.62 -12.93 22.51
C VAL A 119 -3.52 -12.88 21.43
N ARG A 120 -3.78 -13.54 20.30
CA ARG A 120 -2.84 -13.61 19.17
C ARG A 120 -3.17 -12.54 18.12
N PRO A 121 -2.25 -11.65 17.75
CA PRO A 121 -2.51 -10.65 16.73
C PRO A 121 -2.65 -11.30 15.35
N ILE A 122 -3.61 -10.80 14.56
CA ILE A 122 -3.78 -11.20 13.16
C ILE A 122 -3.04 -10.18 12.31
N ALA A 123 -1.94 -10.58 11.68
CA ALA A 123 -1.20 -9.70 10.81
C ALA A 123 -1.91 -9.54 9.45
N ILE A 124 -2.11 -8.30 9.05
CA ILE A 124 -2.67 -7.92 7.74
C ILE A 124 -1.53 -7.38 6.89
N LEU A 125 -1.26 -8.10 5.81
CA LEU A 125 -0.12 -7.85 4.95
C LEU A 125 -0.56 -7.36 3.58
N LEU A 126 0.26 -6.49 3.01
CA LEU A 126 0.25 -6.12 1.61
C LEU A 126 1.70 -6.18 1.10
N ASP A 127 1.94 -6.94 0.03
CA ASP A 127 3.27 -7.09 -0.59
C ASP A 127 4.39 -7.39 0.42
N ASP A 128 4.13 -8.33 1.35
CA ASP A 128 5.03 -8.72 2.45
C ASP A 128 5.37 -7.60 3.47
N ILE A 129 4.57 -6.54 3.50
CA ILE A 129 4.63 -5.45 4.48
C ILE A 129 3.41 -5.55 5.41
N VAL A 130 3.66 -5.52 6.72
CA VAL A 130 2.60 -5.54 7.74
C VAL A 130 2.04 -4.12 7.90
N TYR A 131 0.77 -3.94 7.54
CA TYR A 131 0.07 -2.67 7.69
C TYR A 131 -0.57 -2.54 9.07
N SER A 132 -1.17 -3.61 9.55
CA SER A 132 -1.74 -3.67 10.90
C SER A 132 -1.68 -5.09 11.43
N ALA A 133 -1.56 -5.21 12.75
CA ALA A 133 -1.57 -6.49 13.45
C ALA A 133 -2.47 -6.43 14.70
N PRO A 134 -3.78 -6.15 14.54
CA PRO A 134 -4.67 -6.03 15.67
C PRO A 134 -4.97 -7.40 16.28
N VAL A 135 -5.25 -7.40 17.58
CA VAL A 135 -5.88 -8.53 18.27
C VAL A 135 -7.39 -8.35 18.15
N ALA A 136 -8.11 -9.43 17.82
CA ALA A 136 -9.58 -9.41 17.83
C ALA A 136 -10.07 -9.11 19.26
N ARG A 137 -10.73 -7.96 19.46
CA ARG A 137 -11.22 -7.53 20.79
C ARG A 137 -12.67 -7.92 21.06
N ASN A 138 -13.47 -8.08 19.99
CA ASN A 138 -14.92 -8.23 20.09
C ASN A 138 -15.37 -9.70 19.99
N GLY A 139 -14.47 -10.65 20.29
CA GLY A 139 -14.73 -12.07 20.08
C GLY A 139 -14.64 -12.49 18.61
N LYS A 140 -15.30 -13.61 18.30
CA LYS A 140 -15.41 -14.13 16.95
C LYS A 140 -16.25 -13.18 16.08
N ILE A 141 -15.73 -12.82 14.92
CA ILE A 141 -16.42 -11.93 13.97
C ILE A 141 -17.20 -12.80 12.99
N THR A 142 -18.53 -12.77 13.09
CA THR A 142 -19.45 -13.48 12.20
C THR A 142 -20.09 -12.53 11.20
N GLY A 143 -20.54 -13.04 10.05
CA GLY A 143 -21.26 -12.24 9.05
C GLY A 143 -20.37 -11.51 8.04
N GLY A 144 -19.05 -11.71 8.07
CA GLY A 144 -18.15 -11.28 7.00
C GLY A 144 -17.85 -9.78 6.97
N ARG A 145 -18.28 -8.99 7.95
CA ARG A 145 -17.93 -7.57 8.06
C ARG A 145 -16.91 -7.35 9.16
N THR A 146 -15.83 -6.67 8.86
CA THR A 146 -14.75 -6.41 9.82
C THR A 146 -14.13 -5.03 9.61
N GLU A 147 -13.41 -4.55 10.61
CA GLU A 147 -12.78 -3.23 10.59
C GLU A 147 -11.31 -3.37 10.95
N ILE A 148 -10.45 -2.84 10.07
CA ILE A 148 -9.01 -2.74 10.33
C ILE A 148 -8.77 -1.43 11.06
N SER A 149 -8.39 -1.54 12.33
CA SER A 149 -7.87 -0.44 13.11
C SER A 149 -6.35 -0.36 12.96
N GLY A 150 -5.82 0.87 13.01
CA GLY A 150 -4.40 1.17 12.96
C GLY A 150 -4.17 2.65 13.18
N ASP A 151 -2.90 3.07 13.22
CA ASP A 151 -2.55 4.49 13.27
C ASP A 151 -2.43 5.05 11.84
N PHE A 152 -3.53 4.96 11.09
CA PHE A 152 -3.62 5.45 9.72
C PHE A 152 -4.00 6.94 9.69
N ASN A 153 -3.47 7.66 8.71
CA ASN A 153 -4.07 8.91 8.29
C ASN A 153 -5.25 8.66 7.32
N LEU A 154 -6.06 9.70 7.06
CA LEU A 154 -7.23 9.58 6.17
C LEU A 154 -6.86 9.09 4.77
N GLN A 155 -5.79 9.64 4.18
CA GLN A 155 -5.33 9.27 2.85
C GLN A 155 -4.85 7.82 2.80
N GLU A 156 -4.13 7.36 3.83
CA GLU A 156 -3.65 5.98 3.94
C GLU A 156 -4.78 4.98 4.14
N ALA A 157 -5.79 5.33 4.94
CA ALA A 157 -6.97 4.49 5.09
C ALA A 157 -7.71 4.37 3.75
N GLN A 158 -7.80 5.46 2.99
CA GLN A 158 -8.39 5.43 1.65
C GLN A 158 -7.55 4.62 0.65
N ASP A 159 -6.22 4.81 0.65
CA ASP A 159 -5.32 4.07 -0.22
C ASP A 159 -5.34 2.57 0.11
N LEU A 160 -5.32 2.23 1.40
CA LEU A 160 -5.44 0.85 1.87
C LEU A 160 -6.77 0.23 1.44
N ALA A 161 -7.90 0.95 1.60
CA ALA A 161 -9.20 0.48 1.13
C ALA A 161 -9.20 0.21 -0.39
N ASN A 162 -8.63 1.13 -1.18
CA ASN A 162 -8.53 0.98 -2.63
C ASN A 162 -7.70 -0.25 -3.03
N ILE A 163 -6.58 -0.47 -2.35
CA ILE A 163 -5.70 -1.62 -2.61
C ILE A 163 -6.39 -2.94 -2.25
N LEU A 164 -7.03 -3.00 -1.08
CA LEU A 164 -7.76 -4.19 -0.65
C LEU A 164 -8.93 -4.52 -1.59
N LYS A 165 -9.60 -3.49 -2.10
CA LYS A 165 -10.68 -3.63 -3.09
C LYS A 165 -10.18 -4.06 -4.47
N ALA A 166 -9.01 -3.58 -4.89
CA ALA A 166 -8.37 -4.05 -6.12
C ALA A 166 -7.97 -5.53 -6.03
N GLY A 167 -7.78 -6.04 -4.81
CA GLY A 167 -7.45 -7.43 -4.54
C GLY A 167 -6.06 -7.79 -5.07
N LYS A 168 -5.85 -9.09 -5.27
CA LYS A 168 -4.57 -9.60 -5.80
C LYS A 168 -4.53 -9.40 -7.31
N LEU A 169 -3.54 -8.65 -7.79
CA LEU A 169 -3.26 -8.58 -9.23
C LEU A 169 -2.80 -9.96 -9.72
N PRO A 170 -3.46 -10.58 -10.73
CA PRO A 170 -3.17 -11.95 -11.16
C PRO A 170 -1.82 -12.10 -11.88
N ALA A 171 -1.16 -11.00 -12.25
CA ALA A 171 0.14 -11.01 -12.91
C ALA A 171 1.04 -9.87 -12.37
N PRO A 172 2.35 -10.10 -12.20
CA PRO A 172 3.27 -9.04 -11.78
C PRO A 172 3.37 -7.97 -12.86
N ALA A 173 2.92 -6.76 -12.53
CA ALA A 173 3.06 -5.61 -13.41
C ALA A 173 4.55 -5.21 -13.47
N LYS A 174 5.22 -5.52 -14.58
CA LYS A 174 6.55 -4.98 -14.86
C LYS A 174 6.38 -3.62 -15.53
N ILE A 175 6.93 -2.57 -14.92
CA ILE A 175 6.99 -1.26 -15.57
C ILE A 175 8.00 -1.37 -16.71
N VAL A 176 7.52 -1.46 -17.95
CA VAL A 176 8.36 -1.57 -19.15
C VAL A 176 8.87 -0.20 -19.64
N ALA A 177 8.15 0.87 -19.31
CA ALA A 177 8.57 2.26 -19.54
C ALA A 177 7.79 3.18 -18.60
N PHE A 178 8.49 4.09 -17.92
CA PHE A 178 7.89 5.17 -17.13
C PHE A 178 8.15 6.48 -17.86
N GLN A 179 7.09 7.10 -18.40
CA GLN A 179 7.19 8.41 -19.03
C GLN A 179 6.33 9.40 -18.24
N GLN A 180 6.92 9.98 -17.21
CA GLN A 180 6.33 11.10 -16.49
C GLN A 180 6.63 12.38 -17.27
N VAL A 181 5.67 12.83 -18.07
CA VAL A 181 5.74 14.16 -18.68
C VAL A 181 5.40 15.19 -17.61
N GLY A 182 6.40 15.97 -17.21
CA GLY A 182 6.18 17.11 -16.31
C GLY A 182 5.37 18.21 -17.01
N PRO A 183 4.52 18.97 -16.29
CA PRO A 183 3.73 20.06 -16.85
C PRO A 183 4.57 21.09 -17.63
N THR A 184 5.85 21.24 -17.27
CA THR A 184 6.80 22.18 -17.88
C THR A 184 7.14 21.83 -19.32
N LEU A 185 7.26 20.54 -19.68
CA LEU A 185 7.55 20.12 -21.06
C LEU A 185 6.37 20.45 -22.01
N GLY A 186 5.14 20.32 -21.51
CA GLY A 186 3.93 20.71 -22.23
C GLY A 186 3.83 22.23 -22.41
N GLU A 187 4.12 23.01 -21.37
CA GLU A 187 4.10 24.47 -21.44
C GLU A 187 5.09 25.02 -22.49
N HIS A 188 6.31 24.47 -22.53
CA HIS A 188 7.31 24.84 -23.52
C HIS A 188 6.89 24.45 -24.95
N ALA A 189 6.29 23.27 -25.14
CA ALA A 189 5.77 22.84 -26.44
C ALA A 189 4.63 23.73 -26.94
N ILE A 190 3.71 24.14 -26.06
CA ILE A 190 2.60 25.05 -26.40
C ILE A 190 3.14 26.43 -26.81
N LYS A 191 4.04 27.02 -26.01
CA LYS A 191 4.64 28.33 -26.35
C LYS A 191 5.40 28.27 -27.67
N GLY A 192 6.21 27.23 -27.89
CA GLY A 192 6.93 27.03 -29.15
C GLY A 192 5.99 26.88 -30.36
N GLY A 193 4.91 26.11 -30.21
CA GLY A 193 3.89 25.94 -31.24
C GLY A 193 3.17 27.24 -31.61
N ILE A 194 2.81 28.06 -30.62
CA ILE A 194 2.17 29.36 -30.85
C ILE A 194 3.11 30.30 -31.62
N TRP A 195 4.38 30.40 -31.23
CA TRP A 195 5.35 31.24 -31.95
C TRP A 195 5.57 30.78 -33.39
N ALA A 196 5.68 29.47 -33.61
CA ALA A 196 5.82 28.89 -34.95
C ALA A 196 4.59 29.19 -35.82
N PHE A 197 3.39 29.10 -35.26
CA PHE A 197 2.14 29.46 -35.94
C PHE A 197 2.11 30.95 -36.34
N VAL A 198 2.41 31.85 -35.40
CA VAL A 198 2.41 33.31 -35.63
C VAL A 198 3.41 33.71 -36.71
N ILE A 199 4.63 33.19 -36.67
CA ILE A 199 5.66 33.48 -37.67
C ILE A 199 5.23 32.95 -39.05
N SER A 200 4.71 31.72 -39.11
CA SER A 200 4.24 31.13 -40.37
C SER A 200 3.08 31.92 -40.97
N PHE A 201 2.11 32.33 -40.14
CA PHE A 201 0.99 33.16 -40.55
C PHE A 201 1.46 34.51 -41.11
N ALA A 202 2.38 35.18 -40.42
CA ALA A 202 2.94 36.46 -40.86
C ALA A 202 3.68 36.36 -42.20
N VAL A 203 4.47 35.29 -42.39
CA VAL A 203 5.20 35.05 -43.65
C VAL A 203 4.23 34.80 -44.81
N ILE A 204 3.19 33.99 -44.61
CA ILE A 204 2.17 33.73 -45.64
C ILE A 204 1.40 35.00 -45.97
N PHE A 205 1.00 35.76 -44.95
CA PHE A 205 0.30 37.03 -45.12
C PHE A 205 1.14 38.05 -45.91
N LEU A 206 2.43 38.17 -45.59
CA LEU A 206 3.34 39.06 -46.30
C LEU A 206 3.54 38.62 -47.76
N LEU A 207 3.62 37.32 -48.01
CA LEU A 207 3.71 36.78 -49.37
C LEU A 207 2.46 37.07 -50.20
N MET A 208 1.27 36.95 -49.59
CA MET A 208 0.01 37.35 -50.24
C MET A 208 0.04 38.84 -50.63
N LEU A 209 0.53 39.72 -49.75
CA LEU A 209 0.62 41.15 -50.03
C LEU A 209 1.56 41.44 -51.21
N VAL A 210 2.76 40.86 -51.21
CA VAL A 210 3.76 41.06 -52.29
C VAL A 210 3.29 40.50 -53.62
N TYR A 211 2.71 39.30 -53.63
CA TYR A 211 2.30 38.64 -54.87
C TYR A 211 1.05 39.30 -55.49
N TYR A 212 0.11 39.77 -54.66
CA TYR A 212 -1.17 40.30 -55.14
C TYR A 212 -1.27 41.84 -55.19
N ASN A 213 -0.25 42.57 -54.71
CA ASN A 213 0.12 44.01 -54.82
C ASN A 213 -1.00 45.11 -54.84
N THR A 214 -2.15 44.90 -55.50
CA THR A 214 -3.31 45.81 -55.54
C THR A 214 -4.67 45.14 -55.32
N ALA A 215 -4.79 43.81 -55.31
CA ALA A 215 -6.03 43.10 -54.97
C ALA A 215 -6.04 42.55 -53.52
N GLY A 216 -4.89 42.53 -52.84
CA GLY A 216 -4.73 41.92 -51.52
C GLY A 216 -5.29 42.72 -50.34
N TRP A 217 -5.68 43.99 -50.52
CA TRP A 217 -6.26 44.83 -49.46
C TRP A 217 -7.77 44.59 -49.23
N VAL A 218 -8.44 43.82 -50.09
CA VAL A 218 -9.89 43.56 -50.06
C VAL A 218 -10.22 42.15 -49.53
N ALA A 219 -9.21 41.35 -49.17
CA ALA A 219 -9.38 40.03 -48.56
C ALA A 219 -9.08 40.07 -47.05
#